data_AF-A0A942KNY9-F1
#
_entry.id   AF-A0A942KNY9-F1
#
_cell.length_a   1.000
_cell.length_b   1.000
_cell.length_c   1.000
_cell.angle_alpha   90.00
_cell.angle_beta   90.00
_cell.angle_gamma   90.00
#
_symmetry.space_group_name_H-M   'P 1'
#
loop_
_entity.id
_entity.type
_entity.pdbx_description
1 polymer ?
#
loop_
_entity_poly.entity_id
_entity_poly.type
_entity_poly.pdbx_seq_one_letter_code
_entity_poly.pdbx_strand_id
1 'polypeptide(L)'
;MNYCKTVGRDKDIGSRKPCYEYWYDVTIGNPDYHMFFQLYHQKVLRIGIYVYRPEDFARLESKKAEIEALYGAPFEWYTSRKKSVAKRILHSIDADVHNPELYTQHFDWLIAHFDKLRNALETADKK
;
A
#
# COMPACT_ATOMS: atom_id res chain seq x y z
N MET A 1 -16.80 -7.28 -11.74
CA MET A 1 -15.59 -8.08 -12.00
C MET A 1 -15.00 -8.46 -10.64
N ASN A 2 -14.75 -9.74 -10.36
CA ASN A 2 -14.29 -10.20 -9.05
C ASN A 2 -12.86 -10.76 -9.16
N TYR A 3 -11.93 -9.91 -9.61
CA TYR A 3 -10.55 -10.30 -9.96
C TYR A 3 -9.81 -10.95 -8.79
N CYS A 4 -9.93 -10.38 -7.59
CA CYS A 4 -9.35 -10.97 -6.39
C CYS A 4 -9.83 -12.41 -6.16
N LYS A 5 -11.11 -12.73 -6.42
CA LYS A 5 -11.63 -14.08 -6.31
C LYS A 5 -11.03 -15.05 -7.33
N THR A 6 -10.77 -14.58 -8.56
CA THR A 6 -10.16 -15.44 -9.60
C THR A 6 -8.71 -15.79 -9.30
N VAL A 7 -8.01 -14.94 -8.54
CA VAL A 7 -6.60 -15.14 -8.14
C VAL A 7 -6.43 -15.54 -6.67
N GLY A 8 -7.51 -15.91 -5.97
CA GLY A 8 -7.46 -16.42 -4.59
C GLY A 8 -7.14 -15.38 -3.50
N ARG A 9 -7.38 -14.10 -3.77
CA ARG A 9 -7.13 -12.94 -2.91
C ARG A 9 -8.41 -12.31 -2.35
N ASP A 10 -9.52 -13.03 -2.36
CA ASP A 10 -10.82 -12.54 -1.88
C ASP A 10 -10.88 -12.36 -0.36
N LYS A 11 -10.07 -13.11 0.40
CA LYS A 11 -10.08 -13.10 1.87
C LYS A 11 -9.14 -12.08 2.50
N ASP A 12 -8.15 -11.58 1.76
CA ASP A 12 -7.21 -10.56 2.23
C ASP A 12 -7.42 -9.23 1.51
N ILE A 13 -6.93 -9.10 0.27
CA ILE A 13 -7.01 -7.88 -0.52
C ILE A 13 -8.47 -7.56 -0.90
N GLY A 14 -9.24 -8.56 -1.32
CA GLY A 14 -10.63 -8.39 -1.76
C GLY A 14 -11.67 -8.44 -0.63
N SER A 15 -11.23 -8.37 0.63
CA SER A 15 -12.09 -8.63 1.79
C SER A 15 -13.11 -7.53 2.07
N ARG A 16 -12.82 -6.28 1.70
CA ARG A 16 -13.75 -5.15 1.85
C ARG A 16 -14.59 -4.94 0.61
N LYS A 17 -15.83 -4.49 0.82
CA LYS A 17 -16.72 -4.07 -0.26
C LYS A 17 -16.10 -2.90 -1.04
N PRO A 18 -16.28 -2.85 -2.37
CA PRO A 18 -15.94 -1.67 -3.15
C PRO A 18 -16.60 -0.43 -2.55
N CYS A 19 -15.86 0.67 -2.47
CA CYS A 19 -16.35 1.96 -2.02
C CYS A 19 -16.07 3.01 -3.10
N TYR A 20 -16.83 4.10 -3.13
CA TYR A 20 -16.64 5.22 -4.06
C TYR A 20 -15.42 6.10 -3.72
N GLU A 21 -14.66 5.71 -2.70
CA GLU A 21 -13.44 6.41 -2.29
C GLU A 21 -12.29 6.10 -3.26
N TYR A 22 -11.35 7.04 -3.35
CA TYR A 22 -10.16 6.90 -4.19
C TYR A 22 -9.07 6.03 -3.54
N TRP A 23 -9.31 5.52 -2.34
CA TRP A 23 -8.40 4.65 -1.59
C TRP A 23 -9.11 3.39 -1.09
N TYR A 24 -8.32 2.36 -0.84
CA TYR A 24 -8.78 1.06 -0.37
C TYR A 24 -7.81 0.51 0.66
N ASP A 25 -8.21 0.44 1.93
CA ASP A 25 -7.33 -0.06 2.99
C ASP A 25 -7.40 -1.58 3.09
N VAL A 26 -6.24 -2.20 3.30
CA VAL A 26 -6.04 -3.63 3.51
C VAL A 26 -5.42 -3.85 4.89
N THR A 27 -6.18 -4.53 5.76
CA THR A 27 -5.73 -4.85 7.12
C THR A 27 -4.73 -6.00 7.09
N ILE A 28 -3.58 -5.82 7.74
CA ILE A 28 -2.50 -6.82 7.80
C ILE A 28 -2.26 -7.39 9.21
N GLY A 29 -3.26 -7.28 10.10
CA GLY A 29 -3.18 -7.78 11.47
C GLY A 29 -2.27 -6.98 12.40
N ASN A 30 -1.71 -5.84 11.95
CA ASN A 30 -0.90 -4.94 12.76
C ASN A 30 -1.76 -3.75 13.27
N PRO A 31 -1.78 -3.44 14.58
CA PRO A 31 -2.53 -2.30 15.12
C PRO A 31 -1.85 -0.94 14.92
N ASP A 32 -0.57 -0.90 14.55
CA ASP A 32 0.22 0.33 14.45
C ASP A 32 0.06 1.03 13.09
N TYR A 33 -0.25 0.24 12.05
CA TYR A 33 -0.38 0.71 10.68
C TYR A 33 -1.20 -0.27 9.83
N HIS A 34 -1.73 0.23 8.71
CA HIS A 34 -2.33 -0.60 7.67
C HIS A 34 -1.73 -0.28 6.30
N MET A 35 -1.92 -1.17 5.35
CA MET A 35 -1.56 -0.94 3.95
C MET A 35 -2.78 -0.43 3.21
N PHE A 36 -2.60 0.37 2.17
CA PHE A 36 -3.71 0.84 1.34
C PHE A 36 -3.29 0.96 -0.11
N PHE A 37 -4.27 0.88 -1.00
CA PHE A 37 -4.15 1.24 -2.41
C PHE A 37 -4.82 2.57 -2.66
N GLN A 38 -4.34 3.32 -3.65
CA GLN A 38 -4.95 4.56 -4.06
C GLN A 38 -4.86 4.73 -5.58
N LEU A 39 -5.97 5.17 -6.17
CA LEU A 39 -6.06 5.60 -7.56
C LEU A 39 -6.14 7.12 -7.55
N TYR A 40 -5.15 7.82 -8.10
CA TYR A 40 -5.06 9.28 -7.99
C TYR A 40 -5.07 9.95 -9.37
N HIS A 41 -5.96 10.94 -9.54
CA HIS A 41 -6.02 11.86 -10.69
C HIS A 41 -5.91 11.18 -12.06
N GLN A 42 -6.52 10.00 -12.23
CA GLN A 42 -6.61 9.29 -13.51
C GLN A 42 -5.27 8.79 -14.10
N LYS A 43 -4.15 9.04 -13.42
CA LYS A 43 -2.81 8.80 -13.97
C LYS A 43 -1.85 8.11 -13.01
N VAL A 44 -2.27 7.84 -11.78
CA VAL A 44 -1.37 7.30 -10.75
C VAL A 44 -2.00 6.11 -10.06
N LEU A 45 -1.25 5.01 -10.02
CA LEU A 45 -1.50 3.83 -9.22
C LEU A 45 -0.55 3.84 -8.03
N ARG A 46 -1.08 3.69 -6.82
CA ARG A 46 -0.32 3.83 -5.58
C ARG A 46 -0.61 2.70 -4.61
N ILE A 47 0.45 2.27 -3.93
CA ILE A 47 0.40 1.51 -2.69
C ILE A 47 1.07 2.33 -1.58
N GLY A 48 0.60 2.20 -0.34
CA GLY A 48 1.24 2.86 0.78
C GLY A 48 0.93 2.25 2.12
N ILE A 49 1.65 2.74 3.13
CA ILE A 49 1.44 2.44 4.53
C ILE A 49 0.85 3.68 5.18
N TYR A 50 -0.25 3.50 5.91
CA TYR A 50 -0.81 4.53 6.78
C TYR A 50 -0.43 4.22 8.23
N VAL A 51 0.31 5.12 8.84
CA VAL A 51 0.86 4.96 10.20
C VAL A 51 0.15 5.94 11.13
N TYR A 52 -0.50 5.41 12.18
CA TYR A 52 -1.38 6.22 13.03
C TYR A 52 -0.64 7.13 13.99
N ARG A 53 0.49 6.66 14.53
CA ARG A 53 1.21 7.31 15.62
C ARG A 53 2.64 7.70 15.23
N PRO A 54 3.17 8.83 15.72
CA PRO A 54 4.54 9.26 15.40
C PRO A 54 5.62 8.26 15.82
N GLU A 55 5.45 7.58 16.95
CA GLU A 55 6.38 6.56 17.45
C GLU A 55 6.48 5.35 16.53
N ASP A 56 5.35 4.90 15.98
CA ASP A 56 5.29 3.81 15.01
C ASP A 56 5.96 4.23 13.69
N PHE A 57 5.79 5.49 13.29
CA PHE A 57 6.44 6.03 12.10
C PHE A 57 7.96 6.14 12.29
N ALA A 58 8.42 6.67 13.42
CA ALA A 58 9.84 6.76 13.74
C ALA A 58 10.51 5.38 13.79
N ARG A 59 9.79 4.37 14.28
CA ARG A 59 10.24 2.97 14.28
C ARG A 59 10.38 2.39 12.88
N LEU A 60 9.45 2.68 11.97
CA LEU A 60 9.58 2.27 10.56
C LEU A 60 10.70 3.06 9.87
N GLU A 61 10.83 4.35 10.16
CA GLU A 61 11.82 5.24 9.58
C GLU A 61 13.25 4.81 9.94
N SER A 62 13.49 4.36 11.17
CA SER A 62 14.80 3.82 11.58
C SER A 62 15.20 2.56 10.81
N LYS A 63 14.23 1.87 10.20
CA LYS A 63 14.40 0.67 9.37
C LYS A 63 14.22 0.94 7.88
N LYS A 64 14.16 2.21 7.48
CA LYS A 64 13.87 2.63 6.09
C LYS A 64 14.71 1.89 5.05
N ALA A 65 16.02 1.86 5.23
CA ALA A 65 16.93 1.28 4.26
C ALA A 65 16.70 -0.24 4.09
N GLU A 66 16.40 -0.94 5.18
CA GLU A 66 16.07 -2.37 5.18
C GLU A 66 14.73 -2.63 4.49
N ILE A 67 13.70 -1.84 4.82
CA ILE A 67 12.37 -1.96 4.20
C ILE A 67 12.44 -1.71 2.69
N GLU A 68 13.13 -0.66 2.25
CA GLU A 68 13.29 -0.32 0.83
C GLU A 68 14.11 -1.40 0.09
N ALA A 69 15.13 -1.97 0.72
CA ALA A 69 15.92 -3.06 0.15
C ALA A 69 15.09 -4.36 -0.02
N LEU A 70 14.31 -4.74 1.00
CA LEU A 70 13.44 -5.92 0.94
C LEU A 70 12.28 -5.75 -0.05
N TYR A 71 11.72 -4.54 -0.13
CA TYR A 71 10.66 -4.21 -1.08
C TYR A 71 11.18 -4.12 -2.52
N GLY A 72 12.41 -3.65 -2.70
CA GLY A 72 13.08 -3.51 -3.99
C GLY A 72 12.84 -2.18 -4.70
N ALA A 73 12.36 -1.16 -3.99
CA ALA A 73 12.18 0.20 -4.53
C ALA A 73 12.16 1.25 -3.41
N PRO A 74 12.50 2.52 -3.71
CA PRO A 74 12.40 3.61 -2.73
C PRO A 74 10.95 4.01 -2.48
N PHE A 75 10.71 4.54 -1.27
CA PHE A 75 9.42 5.10 -0.86
C PHE A 75 9.49 6.63 -0.64
N GLU A 76 8.33 7.26 -0.73
CA GLU A 76 8.09 8.63 -0.28
C GLU A 76 7.61 8.62 1.18
N TRP A 77 8.47 9.00 2.14
CA TRP A 77 8.17 8.88 3.58
C TRP A 77 7.45 10.10 4.19
N TYR A 78 7.68 11.29 3.66
CA TYR A 78 7.23 12.55 4.28
C TYR A 78 6.07 13.20 3.53
N THR A 79 5.04 12.40 3.19
CA THR A 79 3.96 12.82 2.27
C THR A 79 2.73 13.41 2.98
N SER A 80 2.74 13.44 4.31
CA SER A 80 1.65 14.01 5.12
C SER A 80 1.86 15.51 5.37
N ARG A 81 0.76 16.23 5.60
CA ARG A 81 0.82 17.64 6.00
C ARG A 81 1.65 17.81 7.28
N LYS A 82 2.37 18.92 7.41
CA LYS A 82 3.25 19.22 8.56
C LYS A 82 2.58 18.99 9.94
N LYS A 83 1.30 19.36 10.07
CA LYS A 83 0.51 19.22 11.31
C LYS A 83 -0.18 17.86 11.49
N SER A 84 -0.04 16.96 10.52
CA SER A 84 -0.70 15.65 10.58
C SER A 84 0.06 14.72 11.52
N VAL A 85 -0.66 14.15 12.49
CA VAL A 85 -0.14 13.12 13.41
C VAL A 85 0.14 11.84 12.64
N ALA A 86 -0.84 11.39 11.85
CA ALA A 86 -0.69 10.22 10.99
C ALA A 86 0.23 10.50 9.80
N LYS A 87 1.08 9.53 9.48
CA LYS A 87 2.06 9.61 8.41
C LYS A 87 1.73 8.59 7.33
N ARG A 88 2.20 8.87 6.11
CA ARG A 88 2.03 7.99 4.97
C ARG A 88 3.36 7.76 4.27
N ILE A 89 3.64 6.50 3.99
CA ILE A 89 4.82 6.05 3.25
C ILE A 89 4.30 5.50 1.92
N LEU A 90 4.71 6.09 0.79
CA LEU A 90 4.06 5.85 -0.51
C LEU A 90 5.01 5.30 -1.56
N HIS A 91 4.50 4.41 -2.40
CA HIS A 91 5.10 4.06 -3.68
C HIS A 91 4.06 4.25 -4.77
N SER A 92 4.39 5.07 -5.77
CA SER A 92 3.48 5.48 -6.84
C SER A 92 4.11 5.21 -8.20
N ILE A 93 3.30 4.82 -9.17
CA ILE A 93 3.69 4.74 -10.58
C ILE A 93 2.69 5.52 -11.44
N ASP A 94 3.15 6.00 -12.59
CA ASP A 94 2.27 6.46 -13.64
C ASP A 94 1.51 5.27 -14.25
N ALA A 95 0.20 5.38 -14.32
CA ALA A 95 -0.70 4.35 -14.80
C ALA A 95 -1.98 4.98 -15.34
N ASP A 96 -2.40 4.59 -16.55
CA ASP A 96 -3.72 4.96 -17.06
C ASP A 96 -4.79 4.09 -16.40
N VAL A 97 -5.28 4.54 -15.24
CA VAL A 97 -6.22 3.79 -14.40
C VAL A 97 -7.66 3.81 -14.93
N HIS A 98 -7.95 4.60 -15.97
CA HIS A 98 -9.27 4.60 -16.62
C HIS A 98 -9.33 3.68 -17.83
N ASN A 99 -8.20 3.30 -18.41
CA ASN A 99 -8.16 2.35 -19.52
C ASN A 99 -8.50 0.92 -19.03
N PRO A 100 -9.70 0.38 -19.38
CA PRO A 100 -10.12 -0.94 -18.93
C PRO A 100 -9.24 -2.07 -19.46
N GLU A 101 -8.54 -1.86 -20.58
CA GLU A 101 -7.61 -2.84 -21.15
C GLU A 101 -6.41 -3.10 -20.24
N LEU A 102 -6.06 -2.12 -19.38
CA LEU A 102 -4.94 -2.21 -18.46
C LEU A 102 -5.35 -2.70 -17.06
N TYR A 103 -6.63 -2.95 -16.80
CA TYR A 103 -7.09 -3.29 -15.45
C TYR A 103 -6.42 -4.54 -14.88
N THR A 104 -6.28 -5.60 -15.68
CA THR A 104 -5.58 -6.82 -15.26
C THR A 104 -4.14 -6.51 -14.84
N GLN A 105 -3.41 -5.74 -15.66
CA GLN A 105 -2.04 -5.32 -15.35
C GLN A 105 -1.97 -4.50 -14.06
N HIS A 106 -2.90 -3.56 -13.86
CA HIS A 106 -2.95 -2.75 -12.65
C HIS A 106 -3.25 -3.58 -11.41
N PHE A 107 -4.18 -4.53 -11.50
CA PHE A 107 -4.48 -5.44 -10.40
C PHE A 107 -3.30 -6.36 -10.07
N ASP A 108 -2.63 -6.91 -11.08
CA ASP A 108 -1.42 -7.73 -10.89
C ASP A 108 -0.31 -6.92 -10.22
N TRP A 109 -0.14 -5.68 -10.64
CA TRP A 109 0.81 -4.76 -10.02
C TRP A 109 0.47 -4.52 -8.54
N LEU A 110 -0.79 -4.24 -8.20
CA LEU A 110 -1.22 -4.02 -6.81
C LEU A 110 -0.99 -5.25 -5.94
N ILE A 111 -1.35 -6.44 -6.43
CA ILE A 111 -1.20 -7.71 -5.72
C ILE A 111 0.28 -8.01 -5.47
N ALA A 112 1.11 -7.91 -6.50
CA ALA A 112 2.54 -8.18 -6.39
C ALA A 112 3.24 -7.22 -5.43
N HIS A 113 2.91 -5.93 -5.48
CA HIS A 113 3.51 -4.93 -4.58
C HIS A 113 2.96 -5.02 -3.15
N PHE A 114 1.71 -5.45 -2.98
CA PHE A 114 1.17 -5.80 -1.67
C PHE A 114 1.97 -6.93 -1.03
N ASP A 115 2.22 -8.03 -1.76
CA ASP A 115 2.97 -9.16 -1.20
C ASP A 115 4.42 -8.79 -0.86
N LYS A 116 5.09 -8.04 -1.75
CA LYS A 116 6.44 -7.52 -1.48
C LYS A 116 6.47 -6.65 -0.23
N LEU A 117 5.55 -5.69 -0.12
CA LEU A 117 5.52 -4.75 0.99
C LEU A 117 5.16 -5.43 2.31
N ARG A 118 4.19 -6.35 2.29
CA ARG A 118 3.85 -7.16 3.47
C ARG A 118 5.06 -7.97 3.94
N ASN A 119 5.73 -8.67 3.04
CA ASN A 119 6.91 -9.48 3.39
C ASN A 119 8.06 -8.61 3.92
N ALA A 120 8.29 -7.44 3.33
CA ALA A 120 9.29 -6.48 3.81
C ALA A 120 8.99 -6.00 5.23
N LEU A 121 7.72 -5.68 5.52
CA LEU A 121 7.28 -5.26 6.84
C LEU A 121 7.36 -6.40 7.86
N GLU A 122 6.89 -7.61 7.54
CA GLU A 122 6.99 -8.78 8.41
C GLU A 122 8.46 -9.16 8.73
N THR A 123 9.38 -8.87 7.81
CA THR A 123 10.81 -9.19 7.97
C THR A 123 11.57 -8.11 8.74
N ALA A 124 11.42 -6.85 8.37
CA ALA A 124 12.13 -5.73 9.00
C ALA A 124 11.48 -5.33 10.33
N ASP A 125 10.15 -5.38 10.38
CA ASP A 125 9.35 -4.95 11.53
C ASP A 125 8.87 -6.09 12.42
N LYS A 126 9.78 -7.04 12.70
CA LYS A 126 9.53 -8.11 13.65
C LYS A 126 9.19 -7.53 15.03
N LYS A 127 8.01 -7.91 15.52
CA LYS A 127 7.63 -7.80 16.92
C LYS A 127 7.77 -9.16 17.59
#